data_AF-A0A9C6TYJ0-F1
#
_entry.id   AF-A0A9C6TYJ0-F1
#
_cell.length_a   1.000
_cell.length_b   1.000
_cell.length_c   1.000
_cell.angle_alpha   90.00
_cell.angle_beta   90.00
_cell.angle_gamma   90.00
#
_symmetry.space_group_name_H-M   'P 1'
#
loop_
_entity.id
_entity.type
_entity.pdbx_description
1 polymer ?
#
loop_
_entity_poly.entity_id
_entity_poly.type
_entity_poly.pdbx_seq_one_letter_code
_entity_poly.pdbx_strand_id
1 'polypeptide(L)'
;MDLECDICSERFDGAERLPKVLPCGHTACLQCLRRLPDSSCPTCRRYFNRPPERLVAKFLAMKLLEGVRLDSTPRVWCSDCRTSPSPRCWDEDHDVLPVKRALRRQLQGALPQAAEHLNGLQDQCREEQALPALTLLTGESWDVTLRGGGRELTGTLRTSEDPLTKALWLLLATRAELTEDQAAARDPAPAAAPTPPRVELRSATRSPTRLPRTCVRFHSGPPAAPTPPAAPLAVRDPPHAEGLPPLEMHVGDISRSEPDDDQQEKDAALRDAPRVTRLVWVHCHADPAWILRLLQRAAPTLEQLSVRCPLEAHLRAVHAMPRLRRLWVCGDDPNAEPPQLPALPPGHAGLQWLRVWRLPRATIRFLLRAHGGTLEELQLHVGTAGRRQWPHSCGDLHSLLQQSGLRALRRLVLWRRMFYRHEPAACSEQRAEVRRVLPRVEVLCNLCDDVEEEEV
;
A
#
# COMPACT_ATOMS: atom_id res chain seq x y z
N MET A 1 -25.57 -15.93 8.25
CA MET A 1 -24.79 -14.98 9.06
C MET A 1 -25.51 -13.67 8.90
N ASP A 2 -26.22 -13.27 9.95
CA ASP A 2 -27.26 -12.24 9.83
C ASP A 2 -26.62 -10.86 9.78
N LEU A 3 -26.99 -10.07 8.76
CA LEU A 3 -26.47 -8.72 8.49
C LEU A 3 -27.32 -7.64 9.19
N GLU A 4 -28.02 -8.03 10.24
CA GLU A 4 -29.00 -7.22 10.94
C GLU A 4 -28.56 -7.00 12.38
N CYS A 5 -28.94 -5.86 12.92
CA CYS A 5 -28.65 -5.51 14.30
C CYS A 5 -29.61 -6.23 15.24
N ASP A 6 -29.09 -6.91 16.27
CA ASP A 6 -29.92 -7.61 17.27
C ASP A 6 -30.81 -6.69 18.14
N ILE A 7 -30.65 -5.37 18.03
CA ILE A 7 -31.40 -4.37 18.83
C ILE A 7 -32.54 -3.76 18.00
N CYS A 8 -32.24 -3.22 16.82
CA CYS A 8 -33.23 -2.58 15.97
C CYS A 8 -33.75 -3.48 14.84
N SER A 9 -33.19 -4.68 14.68
CA SER A 9 -33.49 -5.62 13.58
C SER A 9 -33.28 -5.03 12.18
N GLU A 10 -32.58 -3.90 12.07
CA GLU A 10 -32.27 -3.27 10.79
C GLU A 10 -30.91 -3.72 10.28
N ARG A 11 -30.78 -3.74 8.95
CA ARG A 11 -29.52 -4.07 8.29
C ARG A 11 -28.43 -3.06 8.64
N PHE A 12 -27.22 -3.57 8.83
CA PHE A 12 -26.06 -2.72 8.98
C PHE A 12 -25.85 -1.89 7.70
N ASP A 13 -25.30 -0.69 7.87
CA ASP A 13 -24.87 0.18 6.78
C ASP A 13 -23.41 0.60 7.03
N GLY A 14 -22.69 0.96 5.97
CA GLY A 14 -21.29 1.38 6.06
C GLY A 14 -21.08 2.77 6.69
N ALA A 15 -22.11 3.34 7.35
CA ALA A 15 -22.11 4.68 7.91
C ALA A 15 -22.65 4.66 9.36
N GLU A 16 -23.91 5.03 9.60
CA GLU A 16 -24.49 5.18 10.94
C GLU A 16 -24.83 3.85 11.63
N ARG A 17 -25.12 2.81 10.84
CA ARG A 17 -25.41 1.45 11.33
C ARG A 17 -24.20 0.54 11.16
N LEU A 18 -23.02 1.04 11.49
CA LEU A 18 -21.80 0.25 11.53
C LEU A 18 -21.88 -0.84 12.61
N PRO A 19 -21.59 -2.11 12.29
CA PRO A 19 -21.65 -3.23 13.22
C PRO A 19 -20.45 -3.21 14.16
N LYS A 20 -20.67 -2.77 15.39
CA LYS A 20 -19.65 -2.65 16.44
C LYS A 20 -19.68 -3.88 17.34
N VAL A 21 -18.51 -4.48 17.55
CA VAL A 21 -18.34 -5.65 18.44
C VAL A 21 -18.04 -5.14 19.85
N LEU A 22 -18.90 -5.49 20.80
CA LEU A 22 -18.68 -5.20 22.22
C LEU A 22 -17.61 -6.15 22.80
N PRO A 23 -16.97 -5.81 23.93
CA PRO A 23 -15.97 -6.68 24.58
C PRO A 23 -16.49 -8.08 24.98
N CYS A 24 -17.80 -8.25 25.08
CA CYS A 24 -18.45 -9.51 25.36
C CYS A 24 -18.67 -10.40 24.11
N GLY A 25 -18.36 -9.91 22.91
CA GLY A 25 -18.53 -10.63 21.64
C GLY A 25 -19.84 -10.35 20.91
N HIS A 26 -20.85 -9.77 21.56
CA HIS A 26 -22.09 -9.35 20.90
C HIS A 26 -21.87 -8.19 19.94
N THR A 27 -22.69 -8.11 18.90
CA THR A 27 -22.59 -7.07 17.86
C THR A 27 -23.87 -6.23 17.85
N ALA A 28 -23.72 -4.90 17.82
CA ALA A 28 -24.82 -3.97 17.68
C ALA A 28 -24.44 -2.83 16.75
N CYS A 29 -25.42 -2.15 16.13
CA CYS A 29 -25.12 -1.03 15.26
C CYS A 29 -24.69 0.20 16.07
N LEU A 30 -23.79 1.01 15.53
CA LEU A 30 -23.25 2.20 16.19
C LEU A 30 -24.37 3.15 16.65
N GLN A 31 -25.38 3.37 15.82
CA GLN A 31 -26.55 4.17 16.17
C GLN A 31 -27.30 3.66 17.41
N CYS A 32 -27.47 2.34 17.55
CA CYS A 32 -28.12 1.77 18.73
C CYS A 32 -27.24 1.91 19.98
N LEU A 33 -25.93 1.71 19.84
CA LEU A 33 -25.00 1.87 20.96
C LEU A 33 -24.93 3.31 21.48
N ARG A 34 -25.07 4.31 20.61
CA ARG A 34 -25.15 5.73 21.01
C ARG A 34 -26.41 6.06 21.82
N ARG A 35 -27.47 5.28 21.68
CA ARG A 35 -28.77 5.50 22.33
C ARG A 35 -28.94 4.71 23.63
N LEU A 36 -27.93 3.93 24.03
CA LEU A 36 -28.00 3.18 25.28
C LEU A 36 -27.91 4.15 26.47
N PRO A 37 -28.77 3.97 27.51
CA PRO A 37 -28.75 4.82 28.70
C PRO A 37 -27.52 4.58 29.56
N ASP A 38 -26.94 3.39 29.47
CA ASP A 38 -25.74 2.96 30.17
C ASP A 38 -24.81 2.17 29.24
N SER A 39 -23.50 2.18 29.54
CA SER A 39 -22.50 1.46 28.74
C SER A 39 -22.50 -0.04 29.03
N SER A 40 -23.67 -0.67 28.97
CA SER A 40 -23.89 -2.09 29.23
C SER A 40 -24.40 -2.79 27.98
N CYS A 41 -23.90 -4.01 27.72
CA CYS A 41 -24.39 -4.79 26.60
C CYS A 41 -25.88 -5.14 26.79
N PRO A 42 -26.78 -4.85 25.84
CA PRO A 42 -28.20 -5.15 25.98
C PRO A 42 -28.49 -6.67 26.01
N THR A 43 -27.62 -7.49 25.41
CA THR A 43 -27.79 -8.94 25.34
C THR A 43 -27.33 -9.65 26.62
N CYS A 44 -26.18 -9.28 27.18
CA CYS A 44 -25.58 -9.98 28.32
C CYS A 44 -25.31 -9.11 29.55
N ARG A 45 -25.68 -7.83 29.51
CA ARG A 45 -25.53 -6.83 30.59
C ARG A 45 -24.09 -6.58 31.06
N ARG A 46 -23.10 -7.07 30.34
CA ARG A 46 -21.69 -6.81 30.64
C ARG A 46 -21.34 -5.35 30.30
N TYR A 47 -20.79 -4.64 31.29
CA TYR A 47 -20.34 -3.26 31.14
C TYR A 47 -19.13 -3.13 30.20
N PHE A 48 -19.06 -2.04 29.45
CA PHE A 48 -17.95 -1.68 28.59
C PHE A 48 -17.55 -0.22 28.79
N ASN A 49 -16.25 0.04 28.96
CA ASN A 49 -15.74 1.38 29.33
C ASN A 49 -15.18 2.18 28.14
N ARG A 50 -15.66 1.93 26.91
CA ARG A 50 -15.18 2.63 25.71
C ARG A 50 -16.35 3.26 24.95
N PRO A 51 -16.16 4.47 24.39
CA PRO A 51 -17.17 5.10 23.55
C PRO A 51 -17.47 4.22 22.31
N PRO A 52 -18.73 4.12 21.88
CA PRO A 52 -19.16 3.25 20.78
C PRO A 52 -18.37 3.41 19.46
N GLU A 53 -17.86 4.61 19.18
CA GLU A 53 -17.08 4.94 17.99
C GLU A 53 -15.77 4.15 17.93
N ARG A 54 -15.14 3.95 19.08
CA ARG A 54 -13.83 3.28 19.23
C ARG A 54 -13.92 1.76 19.40
N LEU A 55 -15.13 1.20 19.35
CA LEU A 55 -15.33 -0.25 19.33
C LEU A 55 -14.96 -0.82 17.95
N VAL A 56 -14.37 -2.01 17.96
CA VAL A 56 -13.91 -2.70 16.75
C VAL A 56 -15.12 -3.03 15.88
N ALA A 57 -15.10 -2.59 14.62
CA ALA A 57 -16.11 -3.01 13.67
C ALA A 57 -15.87 -4.48 13.29
N LYS A 58 -16.93 -5.30 13.19
CA LYS A 58 -16.78 -6.70 12.79
C LYS A 58 -16.20 -6.73 11.37
N PHE A 59 -14.95 -7.17 11.24
CA PHE A 59 -14.15 -7.13 10.00
C PHE A 59 -14.85 -7.82 8.81
N LEU A 60 -15.67 -8.83 9.08
CA LEU A 60 -16.52 -9.52 8.08
C LEU A 60 -17.71 -8.68 7.62
N ALA A 61 -18.30 -7.89 8.51
CA ALA A 61 -19.41 -7.04 8.16
C ALA A 61 -18.94 -5.79 7.41
N MET A 62 -17.72 -5.26 7.66
CA MET A 62 -17.11 -4.27 6.76
C MET A 62 -16.93 -4.81 5.33
N LYS A 63 -16.44 -6.05 5.16
CA LYS A 63 -16.34 -6.71 3.85
C LYS A 63 -17.70 -7.01 3.18
N LEU A 64 -18.74 -7.26 3.97
CA LEU A 64 -20.10 -7.46 3.47
C LEU A 64 -20.83 -6.13 3.20
N LEU A 65 -20.51 -5.05 3.93
CA LEU A 65 -21.01 -3.69 3.69
C LEU A 65 -20.32 -3.00 2.51
N GLU A 66 -19.04 -3.29 2.30
CA GLU A 66 -18.35 -3.09 1.02
C GLU A 66 -19.08 -3.84 -0.12
N GLY A 67 -19.78 -4.94 0.19
CA GLY A 67 -20.64 -5.68 -0.74
C GLY A 67 -22.07 -5.14 -0.88
N VAL A 68 -22.57 -4.31 0.05
CA VAL A 68 -23.92 -3.71 -0.02
C VAL A 68 -23.91 -2.34 -0.70
N ARG A 69 -22.74 -1.70 -0.86
CA ARG A 69 -22.56 -0.54 -1.74
C ARG A 69 -21.93 -0.93 -3.09
N LEU A 70 -22.57 -1.85 -3.81
CA LEU A 70 -22.26 -2.10 -5.21
C LEU A 70 -23.51 -1.97 -6.09
N ASP A 71 -23.87 -0.73 -6.39
CA ASP A 71 -24.28 -0.37 -7.76
C ASP A 71 -23.07 -0.24 -8.70
N SER A 72 -21.91 -0.76 -8.30
CA SER A 72 -20.71 -0.86 -9.13
C SER A 72 -20.43 -2.32 -9.42
N THR A 73 -21.11 -2.88 -10.43
CA THR A 73 -20.50 -3.93 -11.23
C THR A 73 -19.03 -3.57 -11.47
N PRO A 74 -18.05 -4.45 -11.21
CA PRO A 74 -16.63 -4.11 -11.38
C PRO A 74 -16.45 -3.55 -12.79
N ARG A 75 -16.08 -2.27 -12.88
CA ARG A 75 -15.89 -1.60 -14.17
C ARG A 75 -14.72 -2.29 -14.86
N VAL A 76 -15.05 -3.08 -15.86
CA VAL A 76 -14.14 -3.84 -16.70
C VAL A 76 -14.04 -3.17 -18.06
N TRP A 77 -12.92 -3.36 -18.73
CA TRP A 77 -12.61 -2.78 -20.02
C TRP A 77 -11.97 -3.86 -20.90
N CYS A 78 -12.43 -3.97 -22.14
CA CYS A 78 -11.90 -4.91 -23.12
C CYS A 78 -10.80 -4.21 -23.93
N SER A 79 -9.59 -4.77 -23.96
CA SER A 79 -8.48 -4.18 -24.71
C SER A 79 -8.62 -4.33 -26.21
N ASP A 80 -9.23 -5.41 -26.67
CA ASP A 80 -9.40 -5.68 -28.10
C ASP A 80 -10.48 -4.76 -28.68
N CYS A 81 -11.61 -4.64 -27.97
CA CYS A 81 -12.71 -3.76 -28.39
C CYS A 81 -12.52 -2.29 -27.98
N ARG A 82 -11.53 -1.98 -27.14
CA ARG A 82 -11.24 -0.64 -26.57
C ARG A 82 -12.43 0.05 -25.89
N THR A 83 -13.37 -0.72 -25.37
CA THR A 83 -14.62 -0.22 -24.79
C THR A 83 -15.05 -1.03 -23.56
N SER A 84 -16.18 -0.67 -22.96
CA SER A 84 -16.81 -1.52 -21.95
C SER A 84 -17.19 -2.86 -22.60
N PRO A 85 -16.82 -4.00 -22.00
CA PRO A 85 -17.00 -5.30 -22.61
C PRO A 85 -18.48 -5.62 -22.81
N SER A 86 -18.80 -6.12 -24.00
CA SER A 86 -20.09 -6.75 -24.29
C SER A 86 -20.06 -8.23 -23.89
N PRO A 87 -21.21 -8.93 -23.80
CA PRO A 87 -21.23 -10.38 -23.53
C PRO A 87 -20.32 -11.20 -24.46
N ARG A 88 -20.25 -10.81 -25.74
CA ARG A 88 -19.38 -11.47 -26.73
C ARG A 88 -17.89 -11.37 -26.41
N CYS A 89 -17.46 -10.34 -25.70
CA CYS A 89 -16.06 -10.19 -25.30
C CYS A 89 -15.61 -11.28 -24.33
N TRP A 90 -16.54 -11.94 -23.64
CA TRP A 90 -16.24 -13.06 -22.73
C TRP A 90 -16.26 -14.41 -23.42
N ASP A 91 -17.02 -14.52 -24.51
CA ASP A 91 -17.18 -15.76 -25.29
C ASP A 91 -16.09 -15.91 -26.36
N GLU A 92 -15.58 -14.79 -26.90
CA GLU A 92 -14.59 -14.74 -27.99
C GLU A 92 -13.15 -14.55 -27.49
N ASP A 93 -12.86 -14.89 -26.22
CA ASP A 93 -11.52 -14.86 -25.61
C ASP A 93 -10.81 -13.48 -25.68
N HIS A 94 -11.58 -12.39 -25.69
CA HIS A 94 -11.01 -11.05 -25.63
C HIS A 94 -10.40 -10.76 -24.25
N ASP A 95 -9.35 -9.96 -24.22
CA ASP A 95 -8.64 -9.57 -23.02
C ASP A 95 -9.42 -8.48 -22.26
N VAL A 96 -10.26 -8.95 -21.33
CA VAL A 96 -11.09 -8.12 -20.46
C VAL A 96 -10.42 -7.93 -19.11
N LEU A 97 -10.05 -6.69 -18.80
CA LEU A 97 -9.29 -6.33 -17.61
C LEU A 97 -10.06 -5.36 -16.72
N PRO A 98 -9.80 -5.33 -15.40
CA PRO A 98 -10.27 -4.25 -14.54
C PRO A 98 -9.77 -2.90 -15.06
N VAL A 99 -10.62 -1.86 -15.08
CA VAL A 99 -10.30 -0.54 -15.67
C VAL A 99 -8.98 0.04 -15.17
N LYS A 100 -8.65 -0.08 -13.87
CA LYS A 100 -7.37 0.40 -13.33
C LYS A 100 -6.15 -0.33 -13.92
N ARG A 101 -6.27 -1.64 -14.18
CA ARG A 101 -5.19 -2.44 -14.81
C ARG A 101 -5.06 -2.12 -16.29
N ALA A 102 -6.20 -1.98 -16.98
CA ALA A 102 -6.23 -1.53 -18.37
C ALA A 102 -5.54 -0.17 -18.54
N LEU A 103 -5.86 0.80 -17.67
CA LEU A 103 -5.24 2.13 -17.69
C LEU A 103 -3.72 2.07 -17.48
N ARG A 104 -3.25 1.33 -16.45
CA ARG A 104 -1.80 1.17 -16.21
C ARG A 104 -1.07 0.57 -17.41
N ARG A 105 -1.67 -0.43 -18.07
CA ARG A 105 -1.10 -1.06 -19.25
C ARG A 105 -1.04 -0.10 -20.44
N GLN A 106 -2.08 0.70 -20.66
CA GLN A 106 -2.10 1.72 -21.72
C GLN A 106 -1.07 2.82 -21.49
N LEU A 107 -0.81 3.18 -20.22
CA LEU A 107 0.18 4.19 -19.86
C LEU A 107 1.60 3.63 -19.69
N GLN A 108 1.78 2.31 -19.81
CA GLN A 108 3.08 1.66 -19.63
C GLN A 108 4.03 2.10 -20.77
N GLY A 109 5.17 2.67 -20.40
CA GLY A 109 6.14 3.24 -21.35
C GLY A 109 5.83 4.67 -21.81
N ALA A 110 4.55 5.10 -21.78
CA ALA A 110 4.16 6.46 -22.13
C ALA A 110 4.54 7.48 -21.04
N LEU A 111 4.45 7.12 -19.75
CA LEU A 111 4.77 8.04 -18.65
C LEU A 111 6.24 8.50 -18.62
N PRO A 112 7.25 7.62 -18.75
CA PRO A 112 8.64 8.04 -18.83
C PRO A 112 8.94 8.92 -20.06
N GLN A 113 8.40 8.56 -21.23
CA GLN A 113 8.58 9.34 -22.47
C GLN A 113 7.89 10.70 -22.40
N ALA A 114 6.72 10.78 -21.77
CA ALA A 114 6.02 12.04 -21.54
C ALA A 114 6.84 12.97 -20.63
N ALA A 115 7.47 12.44 -19.58
CA ALA A 115 8.33 13.24 -18.70
C ALA A 115 9.52 13.86 -19.45
N GLU A 116 10.14 13.12 -20.38
CA GLU A 116 11.21 13.64 -21.23
C GLU A 116 10.72 14.74 -22.19
N HIS A 117 9.57 14.55 -22.83
CA HIS A 117 8.99 15.55 -23.74
C HIS A 117 8.50 16.80 -23.04
N LEU A 118 8.04 16.70 -21.79
CA LEU A 118 7.59 17.84 -20.98
C LEU A 118 8.74 18.81 -20.67
N ASN A 119 9.97 18.32 -20.53
CA ASN A 119 11.13 19.18 -20.27
C ASN A 119 11.47 20.12 -21.43
N GLY A 120 11.13 19.74 -22.68
CA GLY A 120 11.36 20.56 -23.88
C GLY A 120 10.10 21.24 -24.42
N LEU A 121 9.01 21.27 -23.64
CA LEU A 121 7.71 21.73 -24.11
C LEU A 121 7.67 23.25 -24.33
N GLN A 122 8.38 24.01 -23.49
CA GLN A 122 8.48 25.46 -23.59
C GLN A 122 9.15 25.88 -24.91
N ASP A 123 10.23 25.20 -25.28
CA ASP A 123 11.01 25.49 -26.50
C ASP A 123 10.24 25.12 -27.79
N GLN A 124 9.22 24.26 -27.68
CA GLN A 124 8.37 23.86 -28.81
C GLN A 124 7.22 24.85 -29.09
N CYS A 125 6.94 25.77 -28.17
CA CYS A 125 5.88 26.76 -28.34
C CYS A 125 6.37 27.92 -29.21
N ARG A 126 5.89 28.01 -30.46
CA ARG A 126 6.18 29.15 -31.33
C ARG A 126 5.35 30.36 -30.92
N GLU A 127 5.76 31.54 -31.39
CA GLU A 127 5.13 32.82 -31.06
C GLU A 127 3.62 32.84 -31.37
N GLU A 128 3.19 32.19 -32.46
CA GLU A 128 1.79 32.03 -32.85
C GLU A 128 0.96 31.16 -31.87
N GLN A 129 1.60 30.22 -31.18
CA GLN A 129 0.96 29.33 -30.19
C GLN A 129 1.06 29.89 -28.75
N ALA A 130 1.93 30.89 -28.54
CA ALA A 130 2.12 31.52 -27.24
C ALA A 130 0.88 32.32 -26.79
N LEU A 131 0.17 32.97 -27.72
CA LEU A 131 -1.01 33.75 -27.40
C LEU A 131 -2.17 32.87 -26.89
N PRO A 132 -2.58 31.78 -27.59
CA PRO A 132 -3.55 30.83 -27.03
C PRO A 132 -3.12 30.21 -25.70
N ALA A 133 -1.83 29.88 -25.56
CA ALA A 133 -1.30 29.32 -24.31
C ALA A 133 -1.45 30.30 -23.13
N LEU A 134 -1.09 31.58 -23.33
CA LEU A 134 -1.22 32.62 -22.31
C LEU A 134 -2.68 32.90 -21.97
N THR A 135 -3.57 32.92 -22.97
CA THR A 135 -5.02 33.04 -22.75
C THR A 135 -5.53 31.91 -21.84
N LEU A 136 -5.18 30.66 -22.15
CA LEU A 136 -5.59 29.51 -21.33
C LEU A 136 -5.03 29.58 -19.90
N LEU A 137 -3.77 29.98 -19.74
CA LEU A 137 -3.08 30.07 -18.45
C LEU A 137 -3.55 31.26 -17.58
N THR A 138 -4.27 32.23 -18.14
CA THR A 138 -4.73 33.43 -17.42
C THR A 138 -6.23 33.43 -17.16
N GLY A 139 -7.03 32.64 -17.88
CA GLY A 139 -8.45 32.45 -17.57
C GLY A 139 -8.66 31.71 -16.25
N GLU A 140 -9.76 31.98 -15.55
CA GLU A 140 -10.07 31.34 -14.25
C GLU A 140 -10.49 29.87 -14.41
N SER A 141 -11.24 29.56 -15.46
CA SER A 141 -11.69 28.22 -15.81
C SER A 141 -12.10 28.11 -17.27
N TRP A 142 -11.96 26.92 -17.83
CA TRP A 142 -12.28 26.62 -19.23
C TRP A 142 -13.12 25.36 -19.31
N ASP A 143 -14.18 25.39 -20.12
CA ASP A 143 -14.92 24.19 -20.48
C ASP A 143 -14.20 23.45 -21.61
N VAL A 144 -13.92 22.17 -21.38
CA VAL A 144 -13.22 21.29 -22.31
C VAL A 144 -14.20 20.25 -22.83
N THR A 145 -14.32 20.16 -24.15
CA THR A 145 -15.15 19.17 -24.83
C THR A 145 -14.28 18.32 -25.76
N LEU A 146 -14.17 17.02 -25.47
CA LEU A 146 -13.46 16.04 -26.29
C LEU A 146 -14.46 15.19 -27.06
N ARG A 147 -14.38 15.24 -28.40
CA ARG A 147 -15.24 14.47 -29.30
C ARG A 147 -14.42 13.48 -30.10
N GLY A 148 -14.85 12.21 -30.13
CA GLY A 148 -14.16 11.18 -30.90
C GLY A 148 -14.90 9.84 -30.87
N GLY A 149 -14.94 9.14 -32.01
CA GLY A 149 -15.56 7.81 -32.12
C GLY A 149 -17.05 7.78 -31.74
N GLY A 150 -17.81 8.84 -32.05
CA GLY A 150 -19.23 8.96 -31.72
C GLY A 150 -19.53 9.22 -30.24
N ARG A 151 -18.52 9.61 -29.45
CA ARG A 151 -18.65 9.96 -28.02
C ARG A 151 -18.21 11.39 -27.79
N GLU A 152 -18.86 12.03 -26.82
CA GLU A 152 -18.56 13.37 -26.36
C GLU A 152 -18.32 13.34 -24.85
N LEU A 153 -17.19 13.90 -24.42
CA LEU A 153 -16.83 14.06 -23.02
C LEU A 153 -16.64 15.53 -22.73
N THR A 154 -17.45 16.08 -21.82
CA THR A 154 -17.42 17.48 -21.40
C THR A 154 -16.98 17.60 -19.96
N GLY A 155 -16.20 18.61 -19.62
CA GLY A 155 -15.87 18.95 -18.24
C GLY A 155 -15.21 20.30 -18.11
N THR A 156 -15.25 20.89 -16.91
CA THR A 156 -14.65 22.19 -16.63
C THR A 156 -13.27 21.99 -16.00
N LEU A 157 -12.23 22.58 -16.60
CA LEU A 157 -10.88 22.58 -16.05
C LEU A 157 -10.58 23.97 -15.49
N ARG A 158 -10.30 24.03 -14.19
CA ARG A 158 -9.91 25.28 -13.51
C ARG A 158 -8.43 25.52 -13.68
N THR A 159 -8.06 26.76 -13.93
CA THR A 159 -6.65 27.14 -13.95
C THR A 159 -6.12 27.13 -12.53
N SER A 160 -4.95 26.52 -12.33
CA SER A 160 -4.32 26.42 -11.03
C SER A 160 -2.80 26.52 -11.17
N GLU A 161 -2.12 26.83 -10.07
CA GLU A 161 -0.65 26.90 -10.01
C GLU A 161 0.03 25.53 -10.17
N ASP A 162 -0.76 24.44 -10.21
CA ASP A 162 -0.28 23.07 -10.41
C ASP A 162 0.51 22.93 -11.72
N PRO A 163 1.76 22.43 -11.68
CA PRO A 163 2.61 22.27 -12.85
C PRO A 163 1.99 21.39 -13.95
N LEU A 164 1.21 20.37 -13.59
CA LEU A 164 0.58 19.47 -14.58
C LEU A 164 -0.55 20.15 -15.32
N THR A 165 -1.34 20.98 -14.63
CA THR A 165 -2.38 21.80 -15.25
C THR A 165 -1.77 22.81 -16.24
N LYS A 166 -0.67 23.47 -15.87
CA LYS A 166 0.06 24.38 -16.78
C LYS A 166 0.63 23.66 -18.00
N ALA A 167 1.22 22.48 -17.79
CA ALA A 167 1.73 21.65 -18.88
C ALA A 167 0.61 21.19 -19.83
N LEU A 168 -0.57 20.84 -19.31
CA LEU A 168 -1.73 20.48 -20.11
C LEU A 168 -2.19 21.65 -20.99
N TRP A 169 -2.24 22.88 -20.47
CA TRP A 169 -2.60 24.06 -21.27
C TRP A 169 -1.61 24.36 -22.39
N LEU A 170 -0.31 24.25 -22.11
CA LEU A 170 0.72 24.38 -23.13
C LEU A 170 0.60 23.27 -24.19
N LEU A 171 0.34 22.03 -23.78
CA LEU A 171 0.11 20.91 -24.70
C LEU A 171 -1.10 21.15 -25.59
N LEU A 172 -2.20 21.66 -25.04
CA LEU A 172 -3.40 21.99 -25.82
C LEU A 172 -3.11 23.13 -26.82
N ALA A 173 -2.48 24.21 -26.40
CA ALA A 173 -2.15 25.32 -27.30
C ALA A 173 -1.15 24.94 -28.41
N THR A 174 -0.23 24.01 -28.13
CA THR A 174 0.78 23.58 -29.11
C THR A 174 0.31 22.46 -30.04
N ARG A 175 -0.63 21.62 -29.60
CA ARG A 175 -1.05 20.41 -30.33
C ARG A 175 -2.49 20.47 -30.84
N ALA A 176 -3.33 21.34 -30.28
CA ALA A 176 -4.67 21.57 -30.78
C ALA A 176 -4.73 22.92 -31.49
N GLU A 177 -5.28 22.93 -32.70
CA GLU A 177 -5.57 24.15 -33.44
C GLU A 177 -6.82 24.82 -32.83
N LEU A 178 -6.63 25.46 -31.69
CA LEU A 178 -7.70 26.10 -30.94
C LEU A 178 -8.26 27.28 -31.73
N THR A 179 -9.58 27.29 -31.91
CA THR A 179 -10.32 28.39 -32.52
C THR A 179 -11.32 28.95 -31.53
N GLU A 180 -11.42 30.27 -31.45
CA GLU A 180 -12.30 30.94 -30.51
C GLU A 180 -13.72 30.99 -31.07
N ASP A 181 -14.65 30.28 -30.43
CA ASP A 181 -16.06 30.30 -30.82
C ASP A 181 -16.77 31.51 -30.19
N GLN A 182 -16.86 32.60 -30.94
CA GLN A 182 -17.48 33.86 -30.49
C GLN A 182 -18.99 33.74 -30.21
N ALA A 183 -19.64 32.61 -30.51
CA ALA A 183 -21.05 32.39 -30.24
C ALA A 183 -21.37 32.12 -28.77
N ALA A 184 -20.42 31.63 -27.97
CA ALA A 184 -20.61 31.31 -26.55
C ALA A 184 -20.47 32.52 -25.60
N ALA A 185 -19.91 33.64 -26.08
CA ALA A 185 -19.63 34.84 -25.27
C ALA A 185 -20.84 35.77 -25.03
N ARG A 186 -22.07 35.34 -25.38
CA ARG A 186 -23.29 36.12 -25.11
C ARG A 186 -24.02 35.59 -23.89
N ASP A 187 -23.59 36.04 -22.71
CA ASP A 187 -24.45 36.05 -21.54
C ASP A 187 -25.54 37.13 -21.63
N PRO A 188 -26.72 36.93 -21.00
CA PRO A 188 -27.83 37.87 -21.02
C PRO A 188 -27.52 39.12 -20.19
N ALA A 189 -27.96 40.28 -20.70
CA ALA A 189 -27.64 41.61 -20.21
C ALA A 189 -27.89 41.82 -18.69
N PRO A 190 -27.00 42.53 -17.97
CA PRO A 190 -27.28 42.97 -16.62
C PRO A 190 -28.25 44.16 -16.64
N ALA A 191 -29.33 44.05 -15.86
CA ALA A 191 -30.23 45.16 -15.60
C ALA A 191 -29.53 46.26 -14.78
N ALA A 192 -29.89 47.50 -15.12
CA ALA A 192 -29.30 48.76 -14.70
C ALA A 192 -29.08 48.98 -13.18
N ALA A 193 -28.05 49.78 -12.90
CA ALA A 193 -27.59 50.30 -11.61
C ALA A 193 -28.63 51.19 -10.88
N PRO A 194 -28.35 51.63 -9.63
CA PRO A 194 -27.67 52.93 -9.52
C PRO A 194 -26.64 53.07 -8.37
N THR A 195 -25.64 53.92 -8.60
CA THR A 195 -24.75 54.60 -7.63
C THR A 195 -24.94 56.13 -7.80
N PRO A 196 -24.40 57.05 -6.96
CA PRO A 196 -23.80 57.01 -5.61
C PRO A 196 -24.32 58.18 -4.70
N PRO A 197 -23.60 58.64 -3.65
CA PRO A 197 -22.79 59.83 -3.91
C PRO A 197 -21.37 59.87 -3.30
N ARG A 198 -20.59 60.72 -3.98
CA ARG A 198 -19.20 61.21 -3.82
C ARG A 198 -18.97 62.01 -2.52
N VAL A 199 -17.75 61.94 -1.96
CA VAL A 199 -17.00 63.13 -1.49
C VAL A 199 -15.50 62.96 -1.80
N GLU A 200 -14.87 64.08 -2.15
CA GLU A 200 -13.60 64.26 -2.84
C GLU A 200 -12.34 64.35 -1.96
N LEU A 201 -11.24 63.85 -2.54
CA LEU A 201 -9.88 64.41 -2.66
C LEU A 201 -9.28 65.29 -1.54
N ARG A 202 -8.06 64.94 -1.10
CA ARG A 202 -6.90 65.86 -1.12
C ARG A 202 -5.55 65.15 -0.86
N SER A 203 -4.57 65.57 -1.65
CA SER A 203 -3.18 65.13 -1.77
C SER A 203 -2.27 65.69 -0.66
N ALA A 204 -1.12 65.04 -0.39
CA ALA A 204 0.24 65.62 -0.35
C ALA A 204 1.25 64.86 0.56
N THR A 205 2.31 64.34 -0.07
CA THR A 205 3.76 64.46 0.26
C THR A 205 4.27 64.41 1.73
N ARG A 206 5.12 63.41 2.03
CA ARG A 206 6.54 63.52 2.51
C ARG A 206 6.99 62.27 3.30
N SER A 207 8.12 61.69 2.91
CA SER A 207 8.95 60.73 3.68
C SER A 207 9.86 61.48 4.69
N PRO A 208 10.87 60.86 5.34
CA PRO A 208 11.00 59.55 6.02
C PRO A 208 11.66 59.68 7.43
N THR A 209 11.58 58.70 8.34
CA THR A 209 12.66 58.41 9.35
C THR A 209 12.42 57.10 10.12
N ARG A 210 13.41 56.17 10.15
CA ARG A 210 14.28 55.73 11.30
C ARG A 210 13.65 54.61 12.17
N LEU A 211 14.29 53.53 12.65
CA LEU A 211 15.64 53.15 13.18
C LEU A 211 15.76 51.57 13.14
N PRO A 212 16.76 50.89 13.75
CA PRO A 212 18.16 50.82 13.37
C PRO A 212 18.69 49.35 13.23
N ARG A 213 19.97 49.30 12.87
CA ARG A 213 20.84 48.14 12.61
C ARG A 213 21.48 47.62 13.90
N THR A 214 21.86 46.34 13.92
CA THR A 214 23.09 45.87 14.57
C THR A 214 23.78 44.80 13.71
N CYS A 215 24.99 45.14 13.25
CA CYS A 215 26.07 44.20 12.94
C CYS A 215 26.74 43.80 14.28
N VAL A 216 27.59 42.78 14.44
CA VAL A 216 28.94 42.60 13.87
C VAL A 216 29.44 41.15 14.15
N ARG A 217 30.34 40.74 13.26
CA ARG A 217 31.07 39.49 13.06
C ARG A 217 32.31 39.27 13.97
N PHE A 218 32.70 37.98 14.04
CA PHE A 218 34.05 37.36 14.12
C PHE A 218 35.06 37.82 15.17
N HIS A 219 35.75 36.86 15.81
CA HIS A 219 37.22 36.85 16.00
C HIS A 219 37.73 35.39 16.05
N SER A 220 38.91 35.19 15.49
CA SER A 220 39.68 33.94 15.37
C SER A 220 41.08 34.16 15.96
N GLY A 221 41.66 33.16 16.63
CA GLY A 221 43.12 33.12 16.89
C GLY A 221 43.59 32.16 18.01
N PRO A 222 44.72 31.42 17.86
CA PRO A 222 45.22 30.31 18.73
C PRO A 222 46.52 30.73 19.52
N PRO A 223 47.54 29.90 19.93
CA PRO A 223 47.74 28.41 19.98
C PRO A 223 48.49 27.83 21.24
N ALA A 224 48.78 26.51 21.20
CA ALA A 224 49.97 25.75 21.67
C ALA A 224 49.91 24.77 22.90
N ALA A 225 50.66 23.65 22.75
CA ALA A 225 50.69 22.32 23.44
C ALA A 225 51.74 22.24 24.62
N PRO A 226 52.18 21.09 25.24
CA PRO A 226 52.04 19.63 24.94
C PRO A 226 51.85 18.62 26.14
N THR A 227 51.85 17.32 25.78
CA THR A 227 51.59 15.99 26.43
C THR A 227 52.49 15.55 27.63
N PRO A 228 52.27 14.41 28.38
CA PRO A 228 52.66 13.03 27.95
C PRO A 228 51.84 11.83 28.60
N PRO A 229 52.28 10.54 28.73
CA PRO A 229 51.58 9.36 28.14
C PRO A 229 51.30 8.13 29.08
N ALA A 230 50.49 7.14 28.65
CA ALA A 230 50.53 5.70 29.06
C ALA A 230 49.31 4.94 28.45
N ALA A 231 49.50 3.99 27.52
CA ALA A 231 49.68 2.53 27.66
C ALA A 231 48.38 1.71 27.44
N PRO A 232 48.44 0.50 26.83
CA PRO A 232 47.29 -0.17 26.21
C PRO A 232 46.64 -1.21 27.14
N LEU A 233 45.30 -1.27 27.17
CA LEU A 233 44.57 -2.34 27.87
C LEU A 233 43.68 -3.13 26.89
N ALA A 234 44.16 -4.34 26.65
CA ALA A 234 43.48 -5.61 26.43
C ALA A 234 41.96 -5.63 26.16
N VAL A 235 41.65 -6.37 25.10
CA VAL A 235 40.42 -7.13 24.82
C VAL A 235 39.71 -7.59 26.10
N ARG A 236 38.46 -7.17 26.25
CA ARG A 236 37.43 -7.93 26.97
C ARG A 236 36.23 -8.05 26.06
N ASP A 237 35.90 -9.28 25.68
CA ASP A 237 34.63 -9.61 25.06
C ASP A 237 33.49 -9.09 25.97
N PRO A 238 32.49 -8.37 25.44
CA PRO A 238 31.33 -8.02 26.24
C PRO A 238 30.55 -9.29 26.60
N PRO A 239 30.09 -9.40 27.86
CA PRO A 239 29.42 -10.59 28.35
C PRO A 239 28.15 -10.87 27.55
N HIS A 240 27.91 -12.17 27.32
CA HIS A 240 26.69 -12.71 26.75
C HIS A 240 25.46 -12.02 27.36
N ALA A 241 24.70 -11.31 26.53
CA ALA A 241 23.45 -10.70 26.91
C ALA A 241 22.43 -11.81 27.19
N GLU A 242 22.31 -12.19 28.46
CA GLU A 242 21.19 -12.96 28.99
C GLU A 242 19.89 -12.19 28.75
N GLY A 243 19.01 -12.80 27.95
CA GLY A 243 17.54 -12.76 28.03
C GLY A 243 16.87 -11.47 28.49
N LEU A 244 17.00 -10.38 27.73
CA LEU A 244 15.95 -9.35 27.74
C LEU A 244 14.67 -9.96 27.13
N PRO A 245 13.48 -9.75 27.73
CA PRO A 245 12.23 -10.28 27.17
C PRO A 245 12.03 -9.73 25.74
N PRO A 246 11.44 -10.54 24.84
CA PRO A 246 11.29 -10.16 23.45
C PRO A 246 10.48 -8.86 23.34
N LEU A 247 11.14 -7.79 22.93
CA LEU A 247 10.47 -6.53 22.64
C LEU A 247 9.71 -6.71 21.32
N GLU A 248 8.38 -6.78 21.42
CA GLU A 248 7.45 -6.82 20.29
C GLU A 248 7.03 -5.40 19.89
N MET A 249 7.03 -5.14 18.59
CA MET A 249 6.63 -3.85 18.03
C MET A 249 5.57 -4.07 16.94
N HIS A 250 4.42 -3.41 17.11
CA HIS A 250 3.36 -3.34 16.10
C HIS A 250 3.43 -1.98 15.39
N VAL A 251 3.75 -1.99 14.10
CA VAL A 251 3.80 -0.76 13.28
C VAL A 251 2.67 -0.71 12.25
N GLY A 252 1.59 -1.45 12.49
CA GLY A 252 0.50 -1.64 11.52
C GLY A 252 -0.15 -0.34 11.04
N ASP A 253 -0.35 0.61 11.94
CA ASP A 253 -0.99 1.90 11.63
C ASP A 253 0.05 2.90 11.08
N ILE A 254 1.21 3.01 11.73
CA ILE A 254 2.32 3.89 11.32
C ILE A 254 2.87 3.51 9.93
N SER A 255 2.90 2.22 9.58
CA SER A 255 3.40 1.78 8.27
C SER A 255 2.43 2.01 7.11
N ARG A 256 1.19 2.45 7.39
CA ARG A 256 0.22 2.82 6.35
C ARG A 256 0.14 4.32 6.12
N SER A 257 0.79 5.13 6.96
CA SER A 257 0.76 6.58 6.82
C SER A 257 1.76 7.04 5.76
N GLU A 258 1.42 8.15 5.10
CA GLU A 258 2.23 8.71 4.02
C GLU A 258 3.58 9.21 4.56
N PRO A 259 4.59 9.44 3.71
CA PRO A 259 5.93 9.83 4.16
C PRO A 259 5.96 11.00 5.13
N ASP A 260 5.05 11.98 4.97
CA ASP A 260 4.98 13.21 5.78
C ASP A 260 4.13 13.10 7.06
N ASP A 261 3.39 11.99 7.22
CA ASP A 261 2.53 11.73 8.36
C ASP A 261 3.25 10.98 9.50
N ASP A 262 2.73 11.11 10.73
CA ASP A 262 3.17 10.37 11.94
C ASP A 262 4.70 10.40 12.18
N GLN A 263 5.37 11.49 11.83
CA GLN A 263 6.84 11.59 11.88
C GLN A 263 7.41 11.30 13.26
N GLN A 264 6.71 11.74 14.32
CA GLN A 264 7.14 11.53 15.69
C GLN A 264 7.11 10.04 16.08
N GLU A 265 6.05 9.33 15.68
CA GLU A 265 5.88 7.89 15.88
C GLU A 265 6.86 7.09 15.03
N LYS A 266 7.08 7.51 13.77
CA LYS A 266 8.07 6.93 12.86
C LYS A 266 9.49 7.04 13.42
N ASP A 267 9.85 8.20 13.96
CA ASP A 267 11.14 8.42 14.59
C ASP A 267 11.30 7.63 15.90
N ALA A 268 10.24 7.51 16.70
CA ALA A 268 10.23 6.67 17.89
C ALA A 268 10.47 5.19 17.54
N ALA A 269 9.73 4.66 16.56
CA ALA A 269 9.91 3.30 16.08
C ALA A 269 11.34 3.05 15.55
N LEU A 270 11.92 4.00 14.83
CA LEU A 270 13.31 3.92 14.36
C LEU A 270 14.36 3.95 15.47
N ARG A 271 14.07 4.59 16.61
CA ARG A 271 14.96 4.58 17.79
C ARG A 271 14.89 3.26 18.54
N ASP A 272 13.71 2.67 18.64
CA ASP A 272 13.49 1.43 19.39
C ASP A 272 13.82 0.17 18.58
N ALA A 273 13.80 0.25 17.25
CA ALA A 273 14.04 -0.84 16.31
C ALA A 273 15.25 -1.76 16.62
N PRO A 274 16.43 -1.24 17.03
CA PRO A 274 17.59 -2.10 17.31
C PRO A 274 17.38 -3.10 18.46
N ARG A 275 16.37 -2.91 19.31
CA ARG A 275 16.06 -3.78 20.45
C ARG A 275 14.90 -4.75 20.18
N VAL A 276 14.25 -4.62 19.03
CA VAL A 276 13.05 -5.37 18.66
C VAL A 276 13.42 -6.78 18.20
N THR A 277 12.74 -7.77 18.77
CA THR A 277 12.91 -9.19 18.39
C THR A 277 11.75 -9.70 17.57
N ARG A 278 10.56 -9.08 17.71
CA ARG A 278 9.36 -9.38 16.94
C ARG A 278 8.76 -8.11 16.36
N LEU A 279 8.69 -8.03 15.04
CA LEU A 279 8.14 -6.89 14.31
C LEU A 279 6.98 -7.36 13.43
N VAL A 280 5.79 -6.82 13.68
CA VAL A 280 4.55 -7.36 13.09
C VAL A 280 3.74 -6.28 12.38
N TRP A 281 2.99 -6.72 11.37
CA TRP A 281 2.12 -5.88 10.54
C TRP A 281 2.80 -4.75 9.76
N VAL A 282 4.03 -4.97 9.29
CA VAL A 282 4.76 -3.97 8.49
C VAL A 282 4.15 -3.86 7.08
N HIS A 283 3.58 -2.71 6.72
CA HIS A 283 3.10 -2.40 5.37
C HIS A 283 4.17 -1.65 4.58
N CYS A 284 4.68 -2.25 3.50
CA CYS A 284 5.86 -1.73 2.81
C CYS A 284 5.56 -0.72 1.69
N HIS A 285 4.29 -0.39 1.41
CA HIS A 285 3.89 0.36 0.21
C HIS A 285 3.70 1.87 0.43
N ALA A 286 3.30 2.29 1.62
CA ALA A 286 2.98 3.70 1.90
C ALA A 286 4.24 4.57 2.03
N ASP A 287 5.27 4.06 2.74
CA ASP A 287 6.56 4.73 2.88
C ASP A 287 7.72 3.73 2.76
N PRO A 288 8.12 3.35 1.52
CA PRO A 288 9.15 2.33 1.31
C PRO A 288 10.51 2.72 1.90
N ALA A 289 10.86 4.01 1.91
CA ALA A 289 12.15 4.47 2.40
C ALA A 289 12.25 4.32 3.92
N TRP A 290 11.22 4.77 4.66
CA TRP A 290 11.18 4.61 6.10
C TRP A 290 11.17 3.14 6.52
N ILE A 291 10.37 2.31 5.84
CA ILE A 291 10.28 0.87 6.13
C ILE A 291 11.63 0.18 5.91
N LEU A 292 12.35 0.51 4.83
CA LEU A 292 13.68 -0.04 4.60
C LEU A 292 14.64 0.33 5.74
N ARG A 293 14.61 1.58 6.22
CA ARG A 293 15.44 2.01 7.36
C ARG A 293 15.06 1.29 8.65
N LEU A 294 13.77 1.07 8.89
CA LEU A 294 13.26 0.33 10.04
C LEU A 294 13.78 -1.12 10.03
N LEU A 295 13.64 -1.81 8.90
CA LEU A 295 14.11 -3.19 8.72
C LEU A 295 15.63 -3.29 8.89
N GLN A 296 16.40 -2.35 8.33
CA GLN A 296 17.86 -2.33 8.48
C GLN A 296 18.30 -2.13 9.94
N ARG A 297 17.60 -1.29 10.71
CA ARG A 297 17.91 -1.06 12.12
C ARG A 297 17.53 -2.24 13.01
N ALA A 298 16.44 -2.93 12.71
CA ALA A 298 16.00 -4.11 13.46
C ALA A 298 16.76 -5.39 13.07
N ALA A 299 17.38 -5.43 11.88
CA ALA A 299 18.01 -6.63 11.31
C ALA A 299 18.92 -7.44 12.27
N PRO A 300 19.76 -6.84 13.13
CA PRO A 300 20.68 -7.61 13.99
C PRO A 300 19.98 -8.41 15.10
N THR A 301 18.80 -7.98 15.55
CA THR A 301 18.10 -8.52 16.72
C THR A 301 16.79 -9.22 16.37
N LEU A 302 16.27 -8.99 15.17
CA LEU A 302 14.97 -9.51 14.77
C LEU A 302 14.96 -11.03 14.55
N GLU A 303 14.03 -11.71 15.22
CA GLU A 303 13.82 -13.15 15.13
C GLU A 303 12.50 -13.50 14.44
N GLN A 304 11.50 -12.61 14.53
CA GLN A 304 10.19 -12.79 13.92
C GLN A 304 9.75 -11.54 13.16
N LEU A 305 9.26 -11.73 11.93
CA LEU A 305 8.86 -10.64 11.06
C LEU A 305 7.59 -10.97 10.26
N SER A 306 6.65 -10.01 10.23
CA SER A 306 5.52 -10.00 9.29
C SER A 306 5.58 -8.76 8.38
N VAL A 307 5.73 -8.98 7.08
CA VAL A 307 5.75 -7.91 6.05
C VAL A 307 4.67 -8.09 4.99
N ARG A 308 4.10 -6.97 4.54
CA ARG A 308 3.08 -6.90 3.49
C ARG A 308 3.52 -5.99 2.34
N CYS A 309 3.34 -6.49 1.13
CA CYS A 309 3.70 -5.89 -0.15
C CYS A 309 5.18 -5.45 -0.22
N PRO A 310 6.17 -6.29 0.16
CA PRO A 310 7.57 -5.86 0.15
C PRO A 310 8.09 -5.65 -1.28
N LEU A 311 8.89 -4.61 -1.46
CA LEU A 311 9.70 -4.37 -2.66
C LEU A 311 11.00 -5.19 -2.60
N GLU A 312 11.72 -5.25 -3.72
CA GLU A 312 13.00 -5.98 -3.81
C GLU A 312 14.00 -5.57 -2.72
N ALA A 313 14.14 -4.26 -2.45
CA ALA A 313 15.03 -3.76 -1.40
C ALA A 313 14.66 -4.28 0.00
N HIS A 314 13.36 -4.38 0.30
CA HIS A 314 12.88 -4.94 1.57
C HIS A 314 13.18 -6.43 1.66
N LEU A 315 12.94 -7.19 0.58
CA LEU A 315 13.24 -8.62 0.55
C LEU A 315 14.75 -8.89 0.69
N ARG A 316 15.62 -8.07 0.07
CA ARG A 316 17.07 -8.16 0.28
C ARG A 316 17.46 -7.90 1.73
N ALA A 317 16.89 -6.86 2.35
CA ALA A 317 17.14 -6.56 3.76
C ALA A 317 16.71 -7.71 4.67
N VAL A 318 15.50 -8.24 4.47
CA VAL A 318 14.95 -9.39 5.22
C VAL A 318 15.80 -10.64 5.03
N HIS A 319 16.25 -10.91 3.81
CA HIS A 319 17.08 -12.07 3.49
C HIS A 319 18.47 -12.02 4.15
N ALA A 320 18.96 -10.84 4.51
CA ALA A 320 20.25 -10.64 5.15
C ALA A 320 20.19 -10.66 6.70
N MET A 321 19.01 -10.86 7.31
CA MET A 321 18.82 -10.74 8.76
C MET A 321 19.36 -11.95 9.53
N PRO A 322 20.50 -11.85 10.23
CA PRO A 322 21.25 -13.00 10.73
C PRO A 322 20.49 -13.88 11.72
N ARG A 323 19.54 -13.30 12.48
CA ARG A 323 18.79 -13.99 13.55
C ARG A 323 17.35 -14.34 13.17
N LEU A 324 16.91 -14.00 11.96
CA LEU A 324 15.50 -14.19 11.58
C LEU A 324 15.17 -15.68 11.45
N ARG A 325 14.17 -16.13 12.22
CA ARG A 325 13.72 -17.53 12.29
C ARG A 325 12.30 -17.71 11.78
N ARG A 326 11.39 -16.76 12.04
CA ARG A 326 9.99 -16.82 11.58
C ARG A 326 9.69 -15.64 10.66
N LEU A 327 9.20 -15.95 9.46
CA LEU A 327 8.90 -14.93 8.46
C LEU A 327 7.52 -15.16 7.85
N TRP A 328 6.65 -14.16 7.95
CA TRP A 328 5.44 -14.05 7.14
C TRP A 328 5.60 -12.98 6.08
N VAL A 329 5.43 -13.36 4.81
CA VAL A 329 5.42 -12.43 3.67
C VAL A 329 4.11 -12.53 2.90
N CYS A 330 3.48 -11.37 2.71
CA CYS A 330 2.39 -11.19 1.77
C CYS A 330 2.85 -10.32 0.60
N GLY A 331 2.84 -10.82 -0.63
CA GLY A 331 3.10 -10.05 -1.84
C GLY A 331 1.86 -9.34 -2.39
N ASP A 332 2.05 -8.49 -3.39
CA ASP A 332 0.96 -7.76 -4.06
C ASP A 332 0.67 -8.28 -5.48
N ASP A 333 1.67 -8.79 -6.18
CA ASP A 333 1.52 -9.43 -7.50
C ASP A 333 2.30 -10.76 -7.57
N PRO A 334 1.62 -11.90 -7.74
CA PRO A 334 2.28 -13.20 -7.90
C PRO A 334 2.96 -13.39 -9.25
N ASN A 335 2.80 -12.46 -10.20
CA ASN A 335 3.41 -12.50 -11.52
C ASN A 335 4.53 -11.46 -11.70
N ALA A 336 4.86 -10.70 -10.64
CA ALA A 336 5.98 -9.76 -10.69
C ALA A 336 7.31 -10.46 -10.99
N GLU A 337 8.22 -9.72 -11.62
CA GLU A 337 9.58 -10.22 -11.87
C GLU A 337 10.25 -10.61 -10.55
N PRO A 338 10.96 -11.77 -10.53
CA PRO A 338 11.61 -12.22 -9.30
C PRO A 338 12.75 -11.28 -8.92
N PRO A 339 12.81 -10.83 -7.65
CA PRO A 339 13.94 -10.08 -7.16
C PRO A 339 15.20 -10.95 -7.22
N GLN A 340 16.32 -10.33 -7.61
CA GLN A 340 17.62 -10.97 -7.54
C GLN A 340 18.13 -10.83 -6.10
N LEU A 341 17.98 -11.92 -5.35
CA LEU A 341 18.45 -12.02 -3.97
C LEU A 341 19.83 -12.72 -3.96
N PRO A 342 20.84 -12.14 -3.28
CA PRO A 342 22.16 -12.76 -3.17
C PRO A 342 22.10 -14.03 -2.32
N ALA A 343 23.12 -14.88 -2.40
CA ALA A 343 23.23 -16.04 -1.50
C ALA A 343 23.27 -15.60 -0.02
N LEU A 344 22.81 -16.48 0.87
CA LEU A 344 22.80 -16.19 2.31
C LEU A 344 24.21 -15.87 2.81
N PRO A 345 24.38 -14.80 3.61
CA PRO A 345 25.65 -14.49 4.21
C PRO A 345 26.07 -15.60 5.20
N PRO A 346 27.40 -15.83 5.37
CA PRO A 346 27.91 -16.78 6.37
C PRO A 346 27.43 -16.41 7.78
N GLY A 347 27.05 -17.41 8.59
CA GLY A 347 26.59 -17.19 9.97
C GLY A 347 25.10 -16.86 10.12
N HIS A 348 24.32 -16.88 9.04
CA HIS A 348 22.87 -16.72 9.09
C HIS A 348 22.20 -17.95 9.73
N ALA A 349 21.37 -17.75 10.77
CA ALA A 349 20.69 -18.84 11.48
C ALA A 349 19.72 -19.63 10.58
N GLY A 350 19.13 -18.93 9.62
CA GLY A 350 18.20 -19.49 8.64
C GLY A 350 16.76 -19.50 9.17
N LEU A 351 15.80 -19.48 8.23
CA LEU A 351 14.40 -19.53 8.60
C LEU A 351 14.02 -20.93 9.04
N GLN A 352 13.34 -21.03 10.17
CA GLN A 352 12.71 -22.25 10.68
C GLN A 352 11.22 -22.31 10.30
N TRP A 353 10.57 -21.16 10.19
CA TRP A 353 9.17 -21.05 9.84
C TRP A 353 8.97 -19.99 8.75
N LEU A 354 8.27 -20.35 7.68
CA LEU A 354 7.99 -19.46 6.55
C LEU A 354 6.53 -19.56 6.13
N ARG A 355 5.83 -18.43 6.13
CA ARG A 355 4.49 -18.31 5.55
C ARG A 355 4.48 -17.34 4.40
N VAL A 356 3.93 -17.78 3.28
CA VAL A 356 3.90 -17.01 2.05
C VAL A 356 2.49 -16.91 1.47
N TRP A 357 2.10 -15.68 1.14
CA TRP A 357 0.88 -15.38 0.41
C TRP A 357 1.16 -14.43 -0.75
N ARG A 358 0.63 -14.72 -1.95
CA ARG A 358 0.72 -13.89 -3.16
C ARG A 358 2.15 -13.45 -3.56
N LEU A 359 3.19 -14.23 -3.26
CA LEU A 359 4.52 -13.99 -3.80
C LEU A 359 4.72 -14.69 -5.16
N PRO A 360 5.60 -14.14 -6.02
CA PRO A 360 6.00 -14.80 -7.24
C PRO A 360 6.62 -16.18 -7.00
N ARG A 361 6.27 -17.12 -7.88
CA ARG A 361 6.75 -18.52 -7.79
C ARG A 361 8.27 -18.63 -7.78
N ALA A 362 8.95 -17.78 -8.55
CA ALA A 362 10.40 -17.74 -8.59
C ALA A 362 11.01 -17.22 -7.28
N THR A 363 10.42 -16.21 -6.64
CA THR A 363 10.82 -15.73 -5.31
C THR A 363 10.69 -16.81 -4.25
N ILE A 364 9.60 -17.57 -4.27
CA ILE A 364 9.38 -18.69 -3.35
C ILE A 364 10.44 -19.76 -3.54
N ARG A 365 10.69 -20.18 -4.78
CA ARG A 365 11.74 -21.16 -5.10
C ARG A 365 13.11 -20.72 -4.59
N PHE A 366 13.44 -19.44 -4.71
CA PHE A 366 14.68 -18.90 -4.15
C PHE A 366 14.71 -19.02 -2.62
N LEU A 367 13.69 -18.52 -1.92
CA LEU A 367 13.61 -18.57 -0.45
C LEU A 367 13.70 -20.02 0.06
N LEU A 368 13.00 -20.95 -0.59
CA LEU A 368 13.04 -22.37 -0.22
C LEU A 368 14.42 -22.99 -0.42
N ARG A 369 15.13 -22.65 -1.51
CA ARG A 369 16.50 -23.14 -1.74
C ARG A 369 17.49 -22.55 -0.74
N ALA A 370 17.37 -21.26 -0.46
CA ALA A 370 18.27 -20.59 0.46
C ALA A 370 18.12 -21.14 1.89
N HIS A 371 16.89 -21.39 2.34
CA HIS A 371 16.61 -21.84 3.70
C HIS A 371 16.31 -23.34 3.82
N GLY A 372 16.50 -24.14 2.77
CA GLY A 372 16.08 -25.55 2.75
C GLY A 372 16.78 -26.46 3.77
N GLY A 373 17.95 -26.06 4.25
CA GLY A 373 18.66 -26.77 5.32
C GLY A 373 18.16 -26.49 6.73
N THR A 374 17.36 -25.43 6.93
CA THR A 374 16.95 -24.94 8.26
C THR A 374 15.43 -24.84 8.42
N LEU A 375 14.68 -24.78 7.31
CA LEU A 375 13.24 -24.61 7.32
C LEU A 375 12.52 -25.86 7.82
N GLU A 376 11.84 -25.73 8.96
CA GLU A 376 11.11 -26.79 9.65
C GLU A 376 9.62 -26.77 9.32
N GLU A 377 9.05 -25.59 9.14
CA GLU A 377 7.65 -25.40 8.77
C GLU A 377 7.48 -24.43 7.59
N LEU A 378 6.68 -24.87 6.62
CA LEU A 378 6.34 -24.09 5.43
C LEU A 378 4.82 -23.98 5.31
N GLN A 379 4.32 -22.75 5.17
CA GLN A 379 2.92 -22.46 4.96
C GLN A 379 2.71 -21.75 3.62
N LEU A 380 2.00 -22.39 2.68
CA LEU A 380 1.79 -21.89 1.33
C LEU A 380 0.30 -21.65 1.05
N HIS A 381 -0.04 -20.44 0.64
CA HIS A 381 -1.35 -20.12 0.08
C HIS A 381 -1.35 -20.40 -1.43
N VAL A 382 -1.88 -21.56 -1.81
CA VAL A 382 -1.92 -22.03 -3.21
C VAL A 382 -3.26 -22.71 -3.50
N GLY A 383 -3.58 -22.96 -4.77
CA GLY A 383 -4.69 -23.84 -5.18
C GLY A 383 -4.23 -25.26 -5.48
N THR A 384 -5.17 -26.08 -5.94
CA THR A 384 -4.92 -27.43 -6.49
C THR A 384 -4.53 -27.36 -7.97
N ALA A 385 -4.37 -28.49 -8.65
CA ALA A 385 -4.25 -28.53 -10.10
C ALA A 385 -5.46 -27.85 -10.77
N GLY A 386 -5.21 -27.18 -11.90
CA GLY A 386 -6.24 -26.41 -12.62
C GLY A 386 -5.65 -25.58 -13.76
N ARG A 387 -6.50 -24.84 -14.47
CA ARG A 387 -6.14 -24.03 -15.66
C ARG A 387 -5.70 -22.60 -15.34
N ARG A 388 -5.82 -22.18 -14.07
CA ARG A 388 -5.43 -20.81 -13.67
C ARG A 388 -3.91 -20.73 -13.51
N GLN A 389 -3.39 -19.51 -13.49
CA GLN A 389 -1.97 -19.32 -13.21
C GLN A 389 -1.67 -19.46 -11.72
N TRP A 390 -0.39 -19.54 -11.39
CA TRP A 390 0.09 -19.45 -10.02
C TRP A 390 -0.45 -18.17 -9.33
N PRO A 391 -0.81 -18.21 -8.03
CA PRO A 391 -0.87 -19.36 -7.13
C PRO A 391 -2.21 -20.10 -7.17
N HIS A 392 -3.16 -19.71 -8.05
CA HIS A 392 -4.51 -20.27 -8.09
C HIS A 392 -4.57 -21.70 -8.62
N SER A 393 -3.64 -22.09 -9.49
CA SER A 393 -3.43 -23.50 -9.80
C SER A 393 -1.97 -23.88 -9.60
N CYS A 394 -1.76 -25.06 -9.03
CA CYS A 394 -0.45 -25.55 -8.62
C CYS A 394 -0.38 -27.08 -8.72
N GLY A 395 -0.56 -27.62 -9.93
CA GLY A 395 -0.46 -29.07 -10.17
C GLY A 395 0.97 -29.62 -9.98
N ASP A 396 1.98 -28.79 -10.15
CA ASP A 396 3.40 -29.16 -10.09
C ASP A 396 4.06 -28.81 -8.74
N LEU A 397 3.28 -28.74 -7.65
CA LEU A 397 3.79 -28.35 -6.33
C LEU A 397 4.91 -29.29 -5.87
N HIS A 398 4.72 -30.60 -6.07
CA HIS A 398 5.70 -31.63 -5.70
C HIS A 398 7.06 -31.37 -6.39
N SER A 399 7.03 -30.94 -7.66
CA SER A 399 8.24 -30.65 -8.44
C SER A 399 9.00 -29.43 -7.91
N LEU A 400 8.28 -28.37 -7.53
CA LEU A 400 8.85 -27.19 -6.88
C LEU A 400 9.57 -27.56 -5.57
N LEU A 401 8.90 -28.35 -4.73
CA LEU A 401 9.41 -28.73 -3.41
C LEU A 401 10.61 -29.68 -3.51
N GLN A 402 10.57 -30.65 -4.44
CA GLN A 402 11.68 -31.57 -4.69
C GLN A 402 12.96 -30.82 -5.10
N GLN A 403 12.83 -29.78 -5.93
CA GLN A 403 13.96 -28.95 -6.39
C GLN A 403 14.46 -27.93 -5.36
N SER A 404 13.87 -27.89 -4.17
CA SER A 404 14.16 -26.90 -3.14
C SER A 404 15.07 -27.40 -2.03
N GLY A 405 15.37 -28.70 -1.96
CA GLY A 405 16.34 -29.24 -0.99
C GLY A 405 15.92 -29.09 0.48
N LEU A 406 14.63 -29.24 0.76
CA LEU A 406 14.01 -29.05 2.08
C LEU A 406 14.32 -30.23 3.03
N ARG A 407 15.52 -30.24 3.63
CA ARG A 407 16.03 -31.36 4.45
C ARG A 407 15.55 -31.33 5.89
N ALA A 408 15.30 -30.13 6.43
CA ALA A 408 14.84 -29.95 7.81
C ALA A 408 13.32 -29.88 7.94
N LEU A 409 12.59 -29.85 6.82
CA LEU A 409 11.15 -29.64 6.82
C LEU A 409 10.45 -30.82 7.52
N ARG A 410 9.56 -30.47 8.44
CA ARG A 410 8.73 -31.41 9.22
C ARG A 410 7.26 -31.21 8.91
N ARG A 411 6.84 -29.97 8.64
CA ARG A 411 5.44 -29.61 8.47
C ARG A 411 5.23 -28.70 7.26
N LEU A 412 4.26 -29.05 6.42
CA LEU A 412 3.83 -28.26 5.28
C LEU A 412 2.32 -28.04 5.36
N VAL A 413 1.91 -26.79 5.48
CA VAL A 413 0.50 -26.39 5.52
C VAL A 413 0.09 -25.71 4.22
N LEU A 414 -0.91 -26.28 3.57
CA LEU A 414 -1.51 -25.78 2.34
C LEU A 414 -2.76 -24.97 2.68
N TRP A 415 -2.63 -23.65 2.61
CA TRP A 415 -3.71 -22.71 2.86
C TRP A 415 -4.59 -22.53 1.61
N ARG A 416 -5.90 -22.72 1.78
CA ARG A 416 -6.94 -22.76 0.74
C ARG A 416 -8.06 -21.72 0.96
N ARG A 417 -7.81 -20.68 1.77
CA ARG A 417 -8.80 -19.63 2.12
C ARG A 417 -9.04 -18.61 0.99
N MET A 418 -10.20 -17.93 1.06
CA MET A 418 -10.67 -16.86 0.16
C MET A 418 -10.90 -17.30 -1.31
N PHE A 419 -9.82 -17.46 -2.10
CA PHE A 419 -9.85 -17.59 -3.56
C PHE A 419 -9.34 -18.94 -4.09
N TYR A 420 -8.98 -19.85 -3.19
CA TYR A 420 -8.35 -21.15 -3.51
C TYR A 420 -9.27 -22.32 -3.19
N ARG A 421 -10.53 -22.25 -3.66
CA ARG A 421 -11.47 -23.37 -3.56
C ARG A 421 -10.86 -24.60 -4.22
N HIS A 422 -11.11 -25.75 -3.62
CA HIS A 422 -10.64 -27.02 -4.15
C HIS A 422 -11.68 -28.12 -3.89
N GLU A 423 -11.65 -29.14 -4.73
CA GLU A 423 -12.36 -30.39 -4.48
C GLU A 423 -11.54 -31.29 -3.55
N PRO A 424 -12.15 -31.97 -2.56
CA PRO A 424 -11.43 -32.83 -1.61
C PRO A 424 -10.56 -33.90 -2.29
N ALA A 425 -11.02 -34.46 -3.41
CA ALA A 425 -10.27 -35.43 -4.20
C ALA A 425 -8.98 -34.83 -4.79
N ALA A 426 -9.08 -33.68 -5.44
CA ALA A 426 -7.94 -32.97 -6.02
C ALA A 426 -6.92 -32.52 -4.94
N CYS A 427 -7.39 -32.14 -3.75
CA CYS A 427 -6.50 -31.83 -2.63
C CYS A 427 -5.80 -33.09 -2.12
N SER A 428 -6.52 -34.21 -1.99
CA SER A 428 -5.95 -35.49 -1.55
C SER A 428 -4.88 -35.98 -2.52
N GLU A 429 -5.11 -35.88 -3.82
CA GLU A 429 -4.15 -36.22 -4.87
C GLU A 429 -2.90 -35.34 -4.78
N GLN A 430 -3.05 -34.02 -4.76
CA GLN A 430 -1.92 -33.09 -4.63
C GLN A 430 -1.10 -33.35 -3.36
N ARG A 431 -1.75 -33.60 -2.22
CA ARG A 431 -1.08 -33.97 -0.96
C ARG A 431 -0.32 -35.29 -1.10
N ALA A 432 -0.90 -36.28 -1.77
CA ALA A 432 -0.24 -37.56 -2.01
C ALA A 432 1.02 -37.40 -2.87
N GLU A 433 0.96 -36.61 -3.94
CA GLU A 433 2.14 -36.31 -4.75
C GLU A 433 3.25 -35.63 -3.96
N VAL A 434 2.90 -34.66 -3.10
CA VAL A 434 3.89 -33.99 -2.26
C VAL A 434 4.49 -34.96 -1.25
N ARG A 435 3.70 -35.87 -0.66
CA ARG A 435 4.22 -36.90 0.24
C ARG A 435 5.15 -37.90 -0.46
N ARG A 436 4.95 -38.18 -1.76
CA ARG A 436 5.89 -39.02 -2.53
C ARG A 436 7.29 -38.41 -2.60
N VAL A 437 7.39 -37.08 -2.77
CA VAL A 437 8.69 -36.39 -2.84
C VAL A 437 9.25 -36.02 -1.45
N LEU A 438 8.38 -35.86 -0.45
CA LEU A 438 8.74 -35.51 0.93
C LEU A 438 8.07 -36.47 1.93
N PRO A 439 8.52 -37.73 2.00
CA PRO A 439 7.82 -38.79 2.76
C PRO A 439 7.86 -38.59 4.29
N ARG A 440 8.79 -37.78 4.80
CA ARG A 440 8.95 -37.51 6.24
C ARG A 440 8.22 -36.24 6.69
N VAL A 441 7.54 -35.55 5.78
CA VAL A 441 6.87 -34.27 6.05
C VAL A 441 5.38 -34.49 6.27
N GLU A 442 4.86 -33.91 7.34
CA GLU A 442 3.43 -33.81 7.57
C GLU A 442 2.82 -32.78 6.60
N VAL A 443 2.03 -33.25 5.62
CA VAL A 443 1.37 -32.40 4.63
C VAL A 443 -0.11 -32.24 4.98
N LEU A 444 -0.48 -31.02 5.37
CA LEU A 444 -1.82 -30.64 5.81
C LEU A 444 -2.46 -29.62 4.87
N CYS A 445 -3.78 -29.62 4.85
CA CYS A 445 -4.62 -28.59 4.26
C CYS A 445 -5.48 -27.97 5.35
N ASN A 446 -5.50 -26.64 5.41
CA ASN A 446 -6.20 -25.93 6.49
C ASN A 446 -7.73 -26.13 6.48
N LEU A 447 -8.34 -26.51 5.35
CA LEU A 447 -9.78 -26.76 5.25
C LEU A 447 -10.16 -28.22 5.47
N CYS A 448 -9.26 -29.16 5.16
CA CYS A 448 -9.54 -30.59 5.29
C CYS A 448 -9.12 -31.15 6.65
N ASP A 449 -8.09 -30.56 7.26
CA ASP A 449 -7.51 -31.03 8.52
C ASP A 449 -7.71 -30.01 9.66
N ASP A 450 -8.63 -29.04 9.48
CA ASP A 450 -9.00 -28.00 10.47
C ASP A 450 -7.81 -27.28 11.14
N VAL A 451 -6.78 -26.97 10.34
CA VAL A 451 -5.59 -26.27 10.85
C VAL A 451 -5.92 -24.80 11.11
N GLU A 452 -5.85 -24.40 12.38
CA GLU A 452 -6.04 -23.02 12.81
C GLU A 452 -4.90 -22.11 12.32
N GLU A 453 -5.26 -20.84 12.12
CA GLU A 453 -4.31 -19.82 11.67
C GLU A 453 -3.62 -19.22 12.89
N GLU A 454 -2.32 -19.53 13.07
CA GLU A 454 -1.50 -18.89 14.10
C GLU A 454 -1.36 -17.39 13.78
N GLU A 455 -1.62 -16.53 14.76
CA GLU A 455 -1.39 -15.09 14.64
C GLU A 455 0.12 -14.82 14.64
N VAL A 456 0.63 -14.31 13.51
CA VAL A 456 2.05 -14.00 13.32
C VAL A 456 2.32 -12.52 13.36
#